data_AF-A0A212L1R6-F1
#
_entry.id   AF-A0A212L1R6-F1
#
_cell.length_a   1.000
_cell.length_b   1.000
_cell.length_c   1.000
_cell.angle_alpha   90.00
_cell.angle_beta   90.00
_cell.angle_gamma   90.00
#
_symmetry.space_group_name_H-M   'P 1'
#
loop_
_entity.id
_entity.type
_entity.pdbx_description
1 polymer ?
#
loop_
_entity_poly.entity_id
_entity_poly.type
_entity_poly.pdbx_seq_one_letter_code
_entity_poly.pdbx_strand_id
1 'polypeptide(L)'
;MLDICSLVNGSSSPDVMSSPNDIGVSDFNEISSNAQVTRACEKTGNNCVGVKRSRRTAQQMEELKTKIAEDHNAGVPFAAVMHKYNLRKDFLIKIYFSLQMEGQLCEVSQKYEVINTPQELKKVMNKFGIANSEYLRVEPDVQNGKIIVMEYK
;
A
#
# COMPACT_ATOMS: atom_id res chain seq x y z
N MET A 1 14.19 -14.35 -21.90
CA MET A 1 13.66 -13.57 -20.77
C MET A 1 14.77 -12.61 -20.39
N LEU A 2 14.59 -11.31 -20.62
CA LEU A 2 15.62 -10.29 -20.36
C LEU A 2 15.41 -9.75 -18.94
N ASP A 3 16.38 -10.01 -18.07
CA ASP A 3 16.48 -9.42 -16.73
C ASP A 3 16.86 -7.93 -16.86
N ILE A 4 15.98 -7.03 -16.43
CA ILE A 4 16.16 -5.58 -16.55
C ILE A 4 16.89 -4.99 -15.31
N CYS A 5 17.20 -5.78 -14.28
CA CYS A 5 17.76 -5.26 -13.03
C CYS A 5 19.29 -5.32 -12.90
N SER A 6 20.02 -5.79 -13.91
CA SER A 6 21.46 -6.00 -13.81
C SER A 6 22.24 -4.90 -14.52
N LEU A 7 22.50 -3.77 -13.85
CA LEU A 7 23.58 -2.81 -14.23
C LEU A 7 23.72 -1.66 -13.21
N VAL A 8 24.40 -1.88 -12.09
CA VAL A 8 25.29 -0.88 -11.45
C VAL A 8 26.45 -1.61 -10.76
N ASN A 9 27.68 -1.35 -11.23
CA ASN A 9 28.94 -1.90 -10.72
C ASN A 9 29.63 -0.91 -9.76
N GLY A 10 30.34 -1.46 -8.75
CA GLY A 10 31.50 -0.87 -8.05
C GLY A 10 31.16 -0.10 -6.76
N SER A 11 31.88 -0.20 -5.64
CA SER A 11 33.09 -0.95 -5.28
C SER A 11 33.33 -0.80 -3.75
N SER A 12 34.00 -1.80 -3.17
CA SER A 12 34.85 -1.78 -1.95
C SER A 12 34.26 -1.52 -0.55
N SER A 13 34.42 -2.58 0.27
CA SER A 13 34.35 -2.67 1.75
C SER A 13 35.49 -1.87 2.44
N PRO A 14 35.46 -1.61 3.78
CA PRO A 14 35.65 -2.68 4.79
C PRO A 14 34.92 -2.54 6.15
N ASP A 15 34.85 -3.69 6.83
CA ASP A 15 34.90 -3.95 8.27
C ASP A 15 33.98 -3.20 9.25
N VAL A 16 32.92 -3.90 9.70
CA VAL A 16 32.39 -3.75 11.06
C VAL A 16 32.20 -5.14 11.68
N MET A 17 33.11 -5.50 12.58
CA MET A 17 32.92 -6.59 13.53
C MET A 17 31.86 -6.19 14.56
N SER A 18 30.80 -6.98 14.70
CA SER A 18 30.06 -7.21 15.95
C SER A 18 29.10 -8.40 15.78
N SER A 19 29.45 -9.54 16.38
CA SER A 19 28.54 -10.67 16.67
C SER A 19 27.91 -10.49 18.06
N PRO A 20 26.96 -11.35 18.48
CA PRO A 20 25.70 -11.71 17.86
C PRO A 20 24.55 -11.44 18.85
N ASN A 21 23.50 -10.74 18.44
CA ASN A 21 22.23 -10.83 19.17
C ASN A 21 21.36 -11.84 18.43
N ASP A 22 21.37 -13.07 18.95
CA ASP A 22 20.36 -14.10 18.71
C ASP A 22 18.98 -13.55 19.06
N ILE A 23 18.32 -12.90 18.10
CA ILE A 23 16.87 -12.78 18.12
C ILE A 23 16.36 -14.14 17.63
N GLY A 24 16.10 -15.01 18.60
CA GLY A 24 15.59 -16.36 18.40
C GLY A 24 14.46 -16.35 17.38
N VAL A 25 14.74 -17.00 16.25
CA VAL A 25 13.76 -17.42 15.25
C VAL A 25 12.95 -18.53 15.91
N SER A 26 11.97 -18.16 16.72
CA SER A 26 11.10 -19.15 17.41
C SER A 26 9.63 -18.78 17.45
N ASP A 27 9.23 -17.60 16.94
CA ASP A 27 7.80 -17.28 16.76
C ASP A 27 7.29 -17.61 15.35
N PHE A 28 8.14 -18.22 14.51
CA PHE A 28 7.79 -18.80 13.23
C PHE A 28 7.54 -20.31 13.38
N ASN A 29 6.48 -20.68 14.10
CA ASN A 29 5.66 -21.88 13.87
C ASN A 29 4.73 -22.12 15.06
N GLU A 30 3.69 -21.31 15.16
CA GLU A 30 2.45 -21.78 15.78
C GLU A 30 1.27 -21.42 14.88
N ILE A 31 1.11 -22.20 13.81
CA ILE A 31 -0.19 -22.42 13.20
C ILE A 31 -0.95 -23.29 14.22
N SER A 32 -1.41 -22.66 15.31
CA SER A 32 -2.27 -23.33 16.27
C SER A 32 -3.68 -23.38 15.70
N SER A 33 -4.07 -24.61 15.40
CA SER A 33 -5.36 -25.10 14.97
C SER A 33 -6.53 -24.47 15.75
N ASN A 34 -7.53 -23.99 15.00
CA ASN A 34 -8.93 -23.84 15.45
C ASN A 34 -9.16 -23.34 16.89
N ALA A 35 -8.55 -22.22 17.29
CA ALA A 35 -9.06 -21.46 18.43
C ALA A 35 -10.28 -20.63 17.98
N GLN A 36 -11.48 -21.21 18.09
CA GLN A 36 -12.69 -20.41 18.19
C GLN A 36 -12.56 -19.51 19.43
N VAL A 37 -12.18 -18.25 19.23
CA VAL A 37 -12.34 -17.23 20.27
C VAL A 37 -13.83 -16.88 20.32
N THR A 38 -14.62 -17.75 20.93
CA THR A 38 -15.97 -17.44 21.39
C THR A 38 -15.81 -16.50 22.58
N ARG A 39 -15.83 -15.18 22.32
CA ARG A 39 -16.12 -14.22 23.39
C ARG A 39 -17.53 -14.52 23.88
N ALA A 40 -17.64 -14.99 25.11
CA ALA A 40 -18.91 -15.11 25.81
C ALA A 40 -19.58 -13.73 25.83
N CYS A 41 -20.68 -13.62 25.11
CA CYS A 41 -21.52 -12.43 25.10
C CYS A 41 -22.45 -12.55 26.31
N GLU A 42 -22.15 -11.82 27.38
CA GLU A 42 -23.08 -11.68 28.50
C GLU A 42 -24.32 -10.92 28.03
N LYS A 43 -25.47 -11.54 28.26
CA LYS A 43 -26.79 -11.10 27.81
C LYS A 43 -27.17 -9.77 28.45
N THR A 44 -27.30 -8.72 27.64
CA THR A 44 -28.44 -7.79 27.74
C THR A 44 -28.62 -7.01 26.44
N GLY A 45 -29.85 -7.08 25.91
CA GLY A 45 -30.44 -6.34 24.79
C GLY A 45 -29.56 -5.43 23.95
N ASN A 46 -29.26 -5.89 22.73
CA ASN A 46 -29.43 -5.18 21.44
C ASN A 46 -28.63 -5.92 20.36
N ASN A 47 -29.22 -6.08 19.18
CA ASN A 47 -28.66 -6.81 18.04
C ASN A 47 -27.18 -6.47 17.81
N CYS A 48 -26.29 -7.35 18.30
CA CYS A 48 -24.88 -7.31 17.96
C CYS A 48 -24.72 -7.89 16.56
N VAL A 49 -25.01 -7.07 15.54
CA VAL A 49 -24.61 -7.36 14.16
C VAL A 49 -23.11 -7.12 14.10
N GLY A 50 -22.33 -8.07 14.63
CA GLY A 50 -20.89 -8.09 14.46
C GLY A 50 -20.60 -8.12 12.97
N VAL A 51 -20.11 -7.02 12.42
CA VAL A 51 -19.64 -6.94 11.04
C VAL A 51 -18.51 -7.96 10.91
N LYS A 52 -18.83 -9.14 10.39
CA LYS A 52 -17.84 -10.17 10.06
C LYS A 52 -16.93 -9.56 9.02
N ARG A 53 -15.73 -9.13 9.42
CA ARG A 53 -14.69 -8.75 8.47
C ARG A 53 -14.36 -10.00 7.67
N SER A 54 -14.74 -10.00 6.39
CA SER A 54 -14.43 -11.12 5.49
C SER A 54 -12.92 -11.25 5.41
N ARG A 55 -12.40 -12.39 5.89
CA ARG A 55 -10.98 -12.70 5.83
C ARG A 55 -10.68 -13.15 4.39
N ARG A 56 -9.72 -12.49 3.74
CA ARG A 56 -9.24 -12.92 2.42
C ARG A 56 -8.63 -14.32 2.54
N THR A 57 -8.87 -15.17 1.54
CA THR A 57 -8.19 -16.46 1.43
C THR A 57 -6.71 -16.25 1.10
N ALA A 58 -5.88 -17.29 1.28
CA ALA A 58 -4.46 -17.22 0.91
C ALA A 58 -4.27 -16.86 -0.58
N GLN A 59 -5.08 -17.48 -1.47
CA GLN A 59 -5.05 -17.18 -2.90
C GLN A 59 -5.42 -15.72 -3.19
N GLN A 60 -6.48 -15.19 -2.57
CA GLN A 60 -6.87 -13.79 -2.75
C GLN A 60 -5.82 -12.81 -2.24
N MET A 61 -5.06 -13.19 -1.20
CA MET A 61 -3.95 -12.39 -0.70
C MET A 61 -2.78 -12.37 -1.68
N GLU A 62 -2.46 -13.51 -2.29
CA GLU A 62 -1.40 -13.60 -3.27
C GLU A 62 -1.72 -12.81 -4.54
N GLU A 63 -2.94 -12.96 -5.06
CA GLU A 63 -3.40 -12.16 -6.21
C GLU A 63 -3.38 -10.65 -5.92
N LEU A 64 -3.71 -10.25 -4.69
CA LEU A 64 -3.65 -8.85 -4.27
C LEU A 64 -2.21 -8.34 -4.21
N LYS A 65 -1.29 -9.14 -3.66
CA LYS A 65 0.14 -8.83 -3.61
C LYS A 65 0.70 -8.61 -5.01
N THR A 66 0.45 -9.54 -5.93
CA THR A 66 0.91 -9.46 -7.33
C THR A 66 0.44 -8.17 -7.99
N LYS A 67 -0.86 -7.85 -7.89
CA LYS A 67 -1.42 -6.62 -8.47
C LYS A 67 -0.84 -5.34 -7.86
N ILE A 68 -0.56 -5.34 -6.56
CA ILE A 68 0.09 -4.21 -5.87
C ILE A 68 1.53 -4.05 -6.35
N ALA A 69 2.28 -5.14 -6.50
CA ALA A 69 3.64 -5.10 -7.04
C ALA A 69 3.66 -4.58 -8.48
N GLU A 70 2.75 -5.05 -9.34
CA GLU A 70 2.60 -4.56 -10.71
C GLU A 70 2.30 -3.06 -10.77
N ASP A 71 1.35 -2.58 -9.97
CA ASP A 71 1.02 -1.15 -9.92
C ASP A 71 2.19 -0.32 -9.40
N HIS A 72 2.85 -0.77 -8.33
CA HIS A 72 4.03 -0.11 -7.79
C HIS A 72 5.11 -0.02 -8.86
N ASN A 73 5.48 -1.14 -9.49
CA ASN A 73 6.51 -1.19 -10.53
C ASN A 73 6.11 -0.40 -11.80
N ALA A 74 4.82 -0.16 -12.01
CA ALA A 74 4.33 0.76 -13.04
C ALA A 74 4.41 2.24 -12.66
N GLY A 75 4.95 2.58 -11.47
CA GLY A 75 5.09 3.94 -10.96
C GLY A 75 3.80 4.53 -10.39
N VAL A 76 2.82 3.69 -10.02
CA VAL A 76 1.59 4.14 -9.35
C VAL A 76 1.91 4.49 -7.89
N PRO A 77 1.56 5.69 -7.41
CA PRO A 77 1.89 6.10 -6.05
C PRO A 77 1.09 5.31 -5.02
N PHE A 78 1.66 5.17 -3.82
CA PHE A 78 1.07 4.44 -2.69
C PHE A 78 -0.38 4.86 -2.39
N ALA A 79 -0.68 6.16 -2.42
CA ALA A 79 -2.02 6.68 -2.19
C ALA A 79 -3.02 6.18 -3.24
N ALA A 80 -2.63 6.16 -4.51
CA ALA A 80 -3.49 5.64 -5.58
C ALA A 80 -3.76 4.13 -5.41
N VAL A 81 -2.74 3.34 -5.05
CA VAL A 81 -2.92 1.91 -4.74
C VAL A 81 -3.90 1.71 -3.58
N MET A 82 -3.79 2.53 -2.54
CA MET A 82 -4.69 2.49 -1.38
C MET A 82 -6.15 2.70 -1.78
N HIS A 83 -6.42 3.70 -2.62
CA HIS A 83 -7.76 4.01 -3.12
C HIS A 83 -8.28 2.95 -4.09
N LYS A 84 -7.46 2.54 -5.07
CA LYS A 84 -7.82 1.53 -6.09
C LYS A 84 -8.30 0.22 -5.50
N TYR A 85 -7.64 -0.25 -4.44
CA TYR A 85 -7.97 -1.53 -3.78
C TYR A 85 -8.81 -1.38 -2.50
N ASN A 86 -9.23 -0.15 -2.17
CA ASN A 86 -9.95 0.19 -0.94
C ASN A 86 -9.30 -0.42 0.31
N LEU A 87 -7.99 -0.21 0.43
CA LEU A 87 -7.19 -0.78 1.52
C LEU A 87 -6.96 0.26 2.61
N ARG A 88 -6.91 -0.19 3.85
CA ARG A 88 -6.43 0.65 4.94
C ARG A 88 -4.91 0.82 4.82
N LYS A 89 -4.42 2.01 5.17
CA LYS A 89 -2.98 2.34 5.12
C LYS A 89 -2.11 1.33 5.86
N ASP A 90 -2.51 0.92 7.07
CA ASP A 90 -1.80 -0.08 7.88
C ASP A 90 -1.68 -1.43 7.18
N PHE A 91 -2.73 -1.84 6.49
CA PHE A 91 -2.75 -3.09 5.76
C PHE A 91 -1.90 -3.04 4.49
N LEU A 92 -1.96 -1.94 3.74
CA LEU A 92 -1.13 -1.76 2.54
C LEU A 92 0.35 -1.69 2.89
N ILE A 93 0.72 -0.99 3.98
CA ILE A 93 2.10 -0.98 4.49
C ILE A 93 2.62 -2.40 4.75
N LYS A 94 1.82 -3.25 5.39
CA LYS A 94 2.20 -4.66 5.64
C LYS A 94 2.46 -5.42 4.34
N ILE A 95 1.63 -5.21 3.32
CA ILE A 95 1.84 -5.82 2.00
C ILE A 95 3.15 -5.34 1.37
N TYR A 96 3.39 -4.02 1.38
CA TYR A 96 4.63 -3.45 0.86
C TYR A 96 5.87 -4.00 1.57
N PHE A 97 5.86 -4.12 2.89
CA PHE A 97 6.95 -4.75 3.63
C PHE A 97 7.17 -6.20 3.20
N SER A 98 6.11 -7.01 3.07
CA SER A 98 6.25 -8.39 2.58
C SER A 98 6.86 -8.44 1.17
N LEU A 99 6.35 -7.62 0.24
CA LEU A 99 6.84 -7.57 -1.13
C LEU A 99 8.31 -7.09 -1.21
N GLN A 100 8.72 -6.17 -0.34
CA GLN A 100 10.11 -5.72 -0.23
C GLN A 100 11.03 -6.86 0.24
N MET A 101 10.61 -7.61 1.28
CA MET A 101 11.37 -8.75 1.80
C MET A 101 11.47 -9.89 0.77
N GLU A 102 10.45 -10.03 -0.08
CA GLU A 102 10.40 -11.00 -1.19
C GLU A 102 11.16 -10.50 -2.44
N GLY A 103 11.67 -9.26 -2.44
CA GLY A 103 12.41 -8.68 -3.57
C GLY A 103 11.56 -8.34 -4.79
N GLN A 104 10.25 -8.16 -4.62
CA GLN A 104 9.30 -7.94 -5.73
C GLN A 104 9.02 -6.46 -6.04
N LEU A 105 9.50 -5.54 -5.20
CA LEU A 105 9.36 -4.09 -5.42
C LEU A 105 10.64 -3.52 -6.02
N CYS A 106 10.50 -2.90 -7.19
CA CYS A 106 11.57 -2.11 -7.79
C CYS A 106 11.56 -0.68 -7.23
N GLU A 107 12.74 -0.06 -7.14
CA GLU A 107 12.82 1.39 -6.96
C GLU A 107 12.37 2.06 -8.26
N VAL A 108 11.22 2.74 -8.22
CA VAL A 108 10.67 3.45 -9.37
C VAL A 108 10.24 4.86 -8.98
N SER A 109 10.44 5.79 -9.90
CA SER A 109 9.92 7.15 -9.77
C SER A 109 8.40 7.14 -9.93
N GLN A 110 7.71 7.83 -9.03
CA GLN A 110 6.26 7.97 -9.10
C GLN A 110 5.88 8.82 -10.32
N LYS A 111 4.88 8.37 -11.09
CA LYS A 111 4.41 9.09 -12.28
C LYS A 111 3.61 10.35 -11.94
N TYR A 112 2.92 10.31 -10.81
CA TYR A 112 2.02 11.36 -10.34
C TYR A 112 1.89 11.28 -8.83
N GLU A 113 1.36 12.35 -8.24
CA GLU A 113 0.98 12.40 -6.84
C GLU A 113 -0.55 12.39 -6.70
N VAL A 114 -1.07 11.78 -5.63
CA VAL A 114 -2.48 11.88 -5.25
C VAL A 114 -2.57 12.60 -3.92
N ILE A 115 -3.25 13.74 -3.91
CA ILE A 115 -3.41 14.59 -2.74
C ILE A 115 -4.89 14.72 -2.36
N ASN A 116 -5.15 15.02 -1.09
CA ASN A 116 -6.48 15.44 -0.66
C ASN A 116 -6.81 16.79 -1.28
N THR A 117 -8.02 16.96 -1.82
CA THR A 117 -8.47 18.25 -2.33
C THR A 117 -8.59 19.25 -1.17
N PRO A 118 -7.83 20.37 -1.18
CA PRO A 118 -7.95 21.42 -0.16
C PRO A 118 -9.37 22.01 -0.12
N GLN A 119 -9.83 22.41 1.07
CA GLN A 119 -11.21 22.90 1.26
C GLN A 119 -11.48 24.18 0.47
N GLU A 120 -10.49 25.06 0.38
CA GLU A 120 -10.53 26.29 -0.41
C GLU A 120 -10.71 25.96 -1.90
N LEU A 121 -9.98 24.95 -2.38
CA LEU A 121 -10.06 24.51 -3.78
C LEU A 121 -11.41 23.86 -4.08
N LYS A 122 -11.99 23.08 -3.15
CA LYS A 122 -13.36 22.55 -3.29
C LYS A 122 -14.38 23.68 -3.49
N LYS A 123 -14.29 24.77 -2.70
CA LYS A 123 -15.19 25.93 -2.86
C LYS A 123 -15.08 26.57 -4.24
N VAL A 124 -13.86 26.68 -4.77
CA VAL A 124 -13.62 27.23 -6.12
C VAL A 124 -14.18 26.28 -7.18
N MET A 125 -13.84 24.99 -7.13
CA MET A 125 -14.32 23.97 -8.08
C MET A 125 -15.85 23.93 -8.16
N ASN A 126 -16.52 24.01 -7.01
CA ASN A 126 -17.99 24.05 -6.95
C ASN A 126 -18.60 25.26 -7.66
N LYS A 127 -17.95 26.43 -7.63
CA LYS A 127 -18.42 27.63 -8.36
C LYS A 127 -18.39 27.45 -9.88
N PHE A 128 -17.50 26.59 -10.37
CA PHE A 128 -17.37 26.27 -11.79
C PHE A 128 -18.17 25.01 -12.19
N GLY A 129 -19.01 24.46 -11.30
CA GLY A 129 -19.80 23.26 -11.57
C GLY A 129 -18.97 21.97 -11.68
N ILE A 130 -17.73 21.98 -11.20
CA ILE A 130 -16.87 20.80 -11.17
C ILE A 130 -17.27 19.95 -9.96
N ALA A 131 -17.33 18.63 -10.13
CA ALA A 131 -17.69 17.70 -9.07
C ALA A 131 -16.78 17.86 -7.84
N ASN A 132 -17.37 17.68 -6.64
CA ASN A 132 -16.63 17.69 -5.37
C ASN A 132 -15.73 16.46 -5.26
N SER A 133 -14.58 16.51 -5.91
CA SER A 133 -13.58 15.46 -5.77
C SER A 133 -12.95 15.49 -4.38
N GLU A 134 -12.82 14.32 -3.77
CA GLU A 134 -12.09 14.17 -2.51
C GLU A 134 -10.56 14.19 -2.73
N TYR A 135 -10.11 13.69 -3.88
CA TYR A 135 -8.69 13.56 -4.22
C TYR A 135 -8.36 14.20 -5.58
N LEU A 136 -7.14 14.70 -5.71
CA LEU A 136 -6.61 15.25 -6.95
C LEU A 136 -5.37 14.47 -7.37
N ARG A 137 -5.26 14.21 -8.67
CA ARG A 137 -4.05 13.72 -9.31
C ARG A 137 -3.24 14.92 -9.80
N VAL A 138 -1.98 14.96 -9.41
CA VAL A 138 -1.05 16.04 -9.74
C VAL A 138 0.12 15.47 -10.53
N GLU A 139 0.36 16.02 -11.71
CA GLU A 139 1.42 15.60 -12.62
C GLU A 139 2.29 16.78 -13.05
N PRO A 140 3.62 16.65 -13.02
CA PRO A 140 4.49 17.63 -13.64
C PRO A 140 4.44 17.50 -15.17
N ASP A 141 4.12 18.59 -15.86
CA ASP A 141 4.31 18.73 -17.30
C ASP A 141 5.75 19.19 -17.56
N VAL A 142 6.62 18.19 -17.78
CA VAL A 142 8.06 18.38 -18.00
C VAL A 142 8.35 19.22 -19.25
N GLN A 143 7.43 19.26 -20.22
CA GLN A 143 7.65 19.99 -21.48
C GLN A 143 7.35 21.49 -21.32
N ASN A 144 6.33 21.84 -20.55
CA ASN A 144 5.89 23.23 -20.42
C ASN A 144 6.25 23.87 -19.07
N GLY A 145 6.89 23.12 -18.15
CA GLY A 145 7.18 23.57 -16.80
C GLY A 145 5.93 23.85 -15.96
N LYS A 146 4.80 23.25 -16.34
CA LYS A 146 3.49 23.43 -15.69
C LYS A 146 3.16 22.25 -14.80
N ILE A 147 2.14 22.41 -13.97
CA ILE A 147 1.55 21.33 -13.19
C ILE A 147 0.15 21.09 -13.74
N ILE A 148 -0.13 19.83 -14.07
CA ILE A 148 -1.46 19.37 -14.49
C ILE A 148 -2.16 18.84 -13.25
N VAL A 149 -3.35 19.38 -12.97
CA VAL A 149 -4.19 18.96 -11.85
C VAL A 149 -5.49 18.40 -12.41
N MET A 150 -5.80 17.16 -12.06
CA MET A 150 -6.99 16.45 -12.53
C MET A 150 -7.76 15.85 -11.35
N GLU A 151 -9.05 15.63 -11.54
CA GLU A 151 -9.88 14.85 -10.62
C GLU A 151 -9.37 13.41 -10.56
N TYR A 152 -9.18 12.88 -9.35
CA TYR A 152 -8.88 11.47 -9.13
C TYR A 152 -10.18 10.74 -8.76
N LYS A 153 -10.60 9.80 -9.62
CA LYS A 153 -11.84 9.01 -9.47
C LYS A 153 -11.55 7.57 -9.11
#